data_AF-P58569-F1
#
_entry.id   AF-P58569-F1
#
_cell.length_a   1.000
_cell.length_b   1.000
_cell.length_c   1.000
_cell.angle_alpha   90.00
_cell.angle_beta   90.00
_cell.angle_gamma   90.00
#
_symmetry.space_group_name_H-M   'P 1'
#
loop_
_entity.id
_entity.type
_entity.pdbx_description
1 polymer ?
#
loop_
_entity_poly.entity_id
_entity_poly.type
_entity_poly.pdbx_seq_one_letter_code
_entity_poly.pdbx_strand_id
1 'polypeptide(L)' 'MNKSQDKEKKYFLEYLSLAPVLAVISISVAFSTWAIFNYIFPDLLFHPLP' A
#
# COMPACT_ATOMS: atom_id res chain seq x y z
N MET A 1 -14.02 6.16 -28.34
CA MET A 1 -13.79 5.69 -26.96
C MET A 1 -13.64 4.17 -27.01
N ASN A 2 -12.42 3.67 -26.74
CA ASN A 2 -12.06 2.28 -26.99
C ASN A 2 -12.70 1.36 -25.93
N LYS A 3 -13.96 0.96 -26.16
CA LYS A 3 -14.73 0.10 -25.24
C LYS A 3 -14.00 -1.18 -24.81
N SER A 4 -13.10 -1.71 -25.65
CA SER A 4 -12.27 -2.87 -25.29
C SER A 4 -11.30 -2.55 -24.17
N GLN A 5 -10.57 -1.42 -24.29
CA GLN A 5 -9.60 -0.98 -23.29
C GLN A 5 -10.27 -0.65 -21.95
N ASP A 6 -11.49 -0.12 -21.97
CA ASP A 6 -12.26 0.16 -20.75
C ASP A 6 -12.64 -1.13 -19.99
N LYS A 7 -12.98 -2.21 -20.72
CA LYS A 7 -13.26 -3.53 -20.13
C LYS A 7 -12.01 -4.16 -19.51
N GLU A 8 -10.88 -4.09 -20.21
CA GLU A 8 -9.60 -4.61 -19.71
C GLU A 8 -9.17 -3.90 -18.42
N LYS A 9 -9.26 -2.56 -18.39
CA LYS A 9 -9.00 -1.77 -17.17
C LYS A 9 -9.93 -2.16 -16.02
N LYS A 10 -11.22 -2.39 -16.31
CA LYS A 10 -12.19 -2.83 -15.29
C LYS A 10 -11.81 -4.18 -14.69
N TYR A 11 -11.48 -5.18 -15.50
CA TYR A 11 -11.06 -6.50 -15.00
C TYR A 11 -9.75 -6.43 -14.21
N PHE A 12 -8.82 -5.57 -14.63
CA PHE A 12 -7.59 -5.32 -13.88
C PHE A 12 -7.86 -4.72 -12.49
N LEU A 13 -8.75 -3.72 -12.40
CA LEU A 13 -9.14 -3.14 -11.12
C LEU A 13 -9.91 -4.13 -10.24
N GLU A 14 -10.72 -5.01 -10.83
CA GLU A 14 -11.42 -6.09 -10.13
C GLU A 14 -10.43 -7.10 -9.53
N TYR A 15 -9.41 -7.49 -10.30
CA TYR A 15 -8.30 -8.31 -9.81
C TYR A 15 -7.55 -7.62 -8.65
N LEU A 16 -7.26 -6.32 -8.77
CA LEU A 16 -6.59 -5.55 -7.72
C LEU A 16 -7.44 -5.45 -6.43
N SER A 17 -8.76 -5.52 -6.58
CA SER A 17 -9.74 -5.48 -5.49
C SER A 17 -9.97 -6.83 -4.81
N LEU A 18 -9.38 -7.92 -5.31
CA LEU A 18 -9.45 -9.22 -4.64
C LEU A 18 -8.81 -9.12 -3.25
N ALA A 19 -9.50 -9.61 -2.22
CA ALA A 19 -9.04 -9.58 -0.83
C ALA A 19 -7.56 -9.96 -0.62
N PRO A 20 -7.03 -11.07 -1.20
CA PRO A 20 -5.61 -11.40 -1.04
C PRO A 20 -4.67 -10.38 -1.69
N VAL A 21 -5.02 -9.83 -2.85
CA VAL A 21 -4.20 -8.83 -3.56
C VAL A 21 -4.19 -7.52 -2.77
N LEU A 22 -5.36 -7.08 -2.32
CA LEU A 22 -5.51 -5.88 -1.49
C LEU A 22 -4.75 -6.02 -0.16
N ALA A 23 -4.78 -7.20 0.45
CA ALA A 23 -4.03 -7.48 1.68
C ALA A 23 -2.52 -7.33 1.47
N VAL A 24 -1.99 -7.89 0.38
CA VAL A 24 -0.54 -7.76 0.04
C VAL A 24 -0.18 -6.29 -0.19
N ILE A 25 -0.98 -5.53 -0.93
CA ILE A 25 -0.74 -4.10 -1.16
C ILE A 25 -0.78 -3.32 0.16
N SER A 26 -1.79 -3.57 0.99
CA SER A 26 -1.95 -2.91 2.29
C SER A 26 -0.76 -3.19 3.22
N ILE A 27 -0.34 -4.45 3.33
CA ILE A 27 0.82 -4.85 4.14
C ILE A 27 2.10 -4.23 3.57
N SER A 28 2.29 -4.24 2.25
CA SER A 28 3.45 -3.63 1.60
C SER A 28 3.54 -2.13 1.89
N VAL A 29 2.41 -1.40 1.82
CA VAL A 29 2.36 0.03 2.15
C VAL A 29 2.66 0.25 3.62
N ALA A 30 1.99 -0.47 4.53
CA ALA A 30 2.20 -0.36 5.96
C ALA A 30 3.66 -0.64 6.36
N PHE A 31 4.25 -1.71 5.83
CA PHE A 31 5.64 -2.08 6.06
C PHE A 31 6.61 -1.03 5.50
N SER A 32 6.35 -0.51 4.30
CA SER A 32 7.20 0.54 3.70
C SER A 32 7.16 1.82 4.53
N THR A 33 5.97 2.24 4.97
CA THR A 33 5.82 3.39 5.88
C THR A 33 6.55 3.16 7.20
N TRP A 34 6.41 1.97 7.80
CA TRP A 34 7.10 1.61 9.03
C TRP A 34 8.62 1.59 8.86
N ALA A 35 9.13 1.03 7.77
CA ALA A 35 10.56 0.99 7.46
C ALA A 35 11.14 2.39 7.25
N ILE A 36 10.46 3.25 6.47
CA ILE A 36 10.88 4.64 6.27
C ILE A 36 10.86 5.42 7.59
N PHE A 37 9.84 5.22 8.43
CA PHE A 37 9.76 5.87 9.74
C PHE A 37 10.95 5.49 10.64
N ASN A 38 11.28 4.20 10.74
CA ASN A 38 12.42 3.73 11.52
C ASN A 38 13.78 4.14 10.91
N TYR A 39 13.84 4.37 9.59
CA TYR A 39 15.03 4.91 8.93
C TYR A 39 15.25 6.39 9.24
N ILE A 40 14.18 7.20 9.30
CA ILE A 40 14.25 8.64 9.61
C ILE A 40 14.43 8.89 11.11
N PHE A 41 13.76 8.10 11.94
CA PHE A 41 13.84 8.16 13.40
C PHE A 41 14.40 6.86 13.97
N PRO A 42 15.69 6.57 13.72
CA PRO A 42 16.35 5.45 14.38
C PRO A 42 16.33 5.72 15.90
N ASP A 43 16.03 4.69 16.69
CA ASP A 43 16.01 4.74 18.16
C ASP A 43 14.88 5.56 18.82
N LEU A 44 13.73 5.71 18.16
CA LEU A 44 12.53 6.26 18.82
C LEU A 44 11.89 5.22 19.77
N LEU A 45 12.52 5.01 20.92
CA LEU A 45 12.02 4.11 21.98
C LEU A 45 10.90 4.77 22.81
N PHE A 46 10.99 6.09 23.02
CA PHE A 46 10.01 6.89 23.76
C PHE A 46 9.76 8.20 23.03
N HIS A 47 8.57 8.76 23.19
CA HIS A 47 8.33 10.14 22.78
C HIS A 47 9.13 11.12 23.67
N PRO A 48 9.75 12.17 23.11
CA PRO A 48 10.37 13.20 23.94
C PRO A 48 9.29 13.89 24.78
N LEU A 49 9.54 14.04 26.08
CA LEU A 49 8.72 14.87 26.97
C LEU A 49 8.95 16.36 26.61
N PRO A 50 7.93 17.23 26.77
CA PRO A 50 8.02 18.65 26.41
C PRO A 50 9.02 19.44 27.27
#